data_AF-A0A2R6KI71-F1
#
_entry.id   AF-A0A2R6KI71-F1
#
_cell.length_a   1.000
_cell.length_b   1.000
_cell.length_c   1.000
_cell.angle_alpha   90.00
_cell.angle_beta   90.00
_cell.angle_gamma   90.00
#
_symmetry.space_group_name_H-M   'P 1'
#
loop_
_entity.id
_entity.type
_entity.pdbx_description
1 polymer ?
#
loop_
_entity_poly.entity_id
_entity_poly.type
_entity_poly.pdbx_seq_one_letter_code
_entity_poly.pdbx_strand_id
1 'polypeptide(L)'
;MSEIIVDTSVVVKWYIPERHHEQARALRDAYLDGEFDLVAPALMPFETVNALKYSGHYEGERLEEASKSLPEYGIDLVPFDKTGSVAEIANDLDITIYDAAYIALAQNYDTKAYTADRNLLDDLDGDYNELAEHIETYS
;
A
#
# COMPACT_ATOMS: atom_id res chain seq x y z
N MET A 1 19.09 -0.42 0.02
CA MET A 1 18.47 -0.36 -1.31
C MET A 1 17.47 0.79 -1.25
N SER A 2 16.83 1.21 -2.33
CA SER A 2 15.73 2.17 -2.20
C SER A 2 14.51 1.46 -1.62
N GLU A 3 13.74 2.14 -0.78
CA GLU A 3 12.48 1.65 -0.24
C GLU A 3 11.29 2.34 -0.92
N ILE A 4 10.20 1.61 -1.14
CA ILE A 4 8.94 2.14 -1.65
C ILE A 4 7.82 1.74 -0.69
N ILE A 5 6.93 2.69 -0.38
CA ILE A 5 5.73 2.36 0.39
C ILE A 5 4.67 1.81 -0.57
N VAL A 6 4.10 0.64 -0.24
CA VAL A 6 3.03 0.04 -1.03
C VAL A 6 1.72 0.05 -0.26
N ASP A 7 0.70 0.69 -0.84
CA ASP A 7 -0.64 0.71 -0.27
C ASP A 7 -1.39 -0.62 -0.51
N THR A 8 -2.29 -0.98 0.40
CA THR A 8 -3.22 -2.10 0.27
C THR A 8 -3.93 -2.10 -1.08
N SER A 9 -4.39 -0.94 -1.55
CA SER A 9 -5.12 -0.83 -2.81
C SER A 9 -4.30 -1.29 -4.03
N VAL A 10 -2.97 -1.21 -3.97
CA VAL A 10 -2.04 -1.74 -4.97
C VAL A 10 -1.83 -3.24 -4.79
N VAL A 11 -1.61 -3.70 -3.55
CA VAL A 11 -1.43 -5.13 -3.24
C VAL A 11 -2.65 -5.95 -3.64
N VAL A 12 -3.86 -5.45 -3.39
CA VAL A 12 -5.12 -6.11 -3.81
C VAL A 12 -5.16 -6.34 -5.31
N LYS A 13 -4.63 -5.39 -6.10
CA LYS A 13 -4.56 -5.53 -7.55
C LYS A 13 -3.62 -6.64 -7.99
N TRP A 14 -2.69 -7.14 -7.18
CA TRP A 14 -1.91 -8.34 -7.54
C TRP A 14 -2.78 -9.60 -7.62
N TYR A 15 -3.87 -9.63 -6.87
CA TYR A 15 -4.79 -10.76 -6.73
C TYR A 15 -6.02 -10.66 -7.64
N ILE A 16 -6.46 -9.44 -7.99
CA ILE A 16 -7.66 -9.21 -8.80
C ILE A 16 -7.25 -8.51 -10.11
N PRO A 17 -7.49 -9.13 -11.29
CA PRO A 17 -7.15 -8.55 -12.58
C PRO A 17 -8.14 -7.45 -13.00
N GLU A 18 -8.01 -6.30 -12.37
CA GLU A 18 -8.82 -5.10 -12.59
C GLU A 18 -8.00 -3.95 -13.21
N ARG A 19 -8.64 -2.78 -13.37
CA ARG A 19 -7.94 -1.58 -13.84
C ARG A 19 -6.69 -1.33 -12.97
N HIS A 20 -5.57 -1.09 -13.65
CA HIS A 20 -4.23 -0.92 -13.07
C HIS A 20 -3.54 -2.20 -12.54
N HIS A 21 -4.08 -3.39 -12.87
CA HIS A 21 -3.43 -4.67 -12.55
C HIS A 21 -2.02 -4.79 -13.11
N GLU A 22 -1.82 -4.42 -14.38
CA GLU A 22 -0.51 -4.54 -15.06
C GLU A 22 0.55 -3.68 -14.39
N GLN A 23 0.22 -2.42 -14.04
CA GLN A 23 1.16 -1.53 -13.34
C GLN A 23 1.47 -2.03 -11.92
N ALA A 24 0.46 -2.50 -11.19
CA ALA A 24 0.66 -3.10 -9.88
C ALA A 24 1.57 -4.33 -9.94
N ARG A 25 1.40 -5.17 -10.96
CA ARG A 25 2.25 -6.34 -11.22
C ARG A 25 3.67 -5.93 -11.61
N ALA A 26 3.85 -4.90 -12.43
CA ALA A 26 5.17 -4.37 -12.79
C ALA A 26 5.95 -3.89 -11.55
N LEU A 27 5.30 -3.15 -10.65
CA LEU A 27 5.90 -2.72 -9.37
C LEU A 27 6.32 -3.93 -8.51
N ARG A 28 5.46 -4.94 -8.44
CA ARG A 28 5.76 -6.16 -7.70
C ARG A 28 6.91 -6.95 -8.32
N ASP A 29 6.94 -7.07 -9.64
CA ASP A 29 7.94 -7.86 -10.34
C ASP A 29 9.33 -7.20 -10.20
N ALA A 30 9.41 -5.87 -10.31
CA ALA A 30 10.64 -5.12 -10.01
C ALA A 30 11.13 -5.31 -8.56
N TYR A 31 10.20 -5.33 -7.59
CA TYR A 31 10.51 -5.69 -6.21
C TYR A 31 11.06 -7.12 -6.09
N LEU A 32 10.41 -8.11 -6.72
CA LEU A 32 10.84 -9.51 -6.68
C LEU A 32 12.21 -9.74 -7.38
N ASP A 33 12.53 -8.90 -8.37
CA ASP A 33 13.82 -8.87 -9.05
C ASP A 33 14.91 -8.14 -8.23
N GLY A 34 14.55 -7.55 -7.09
CA GLY A 34 15.47 -6.94 -6.13
C GLY A 34 15.88 -5.50 -6.49
N GLU A 35 15.08 -4.78 -7.27
CA GLU A 35 15.37 -3.39 -7.63
C GLU A 35 15.21 -2.43 -6.43
N PHE A 36 14.28 -2.73 -5.52
CA PHE A 36 13.99 -1.99 -4.30
C PHE A 36 13.31 -2.91 -3.28
N ASP A 37 13.19 -2.44 -2.04
CA ASP A 37 12.41 -3.12 -1.00
C ASP A 37 11.01 -2.48 -0.88
N LEU A 38 9.99 -3.29 -0.58
CA LEU A 38 8.65 -2.81 -0.29
C LEU A 38 8.40 -2.74 1.20
N VAL A 39 7.84 -1.61 1.64
CA VAL A 39 7.51 -1.32 3.03
C VAL A 39 6.03 -0.99 3.14
N ALA A 40 5.38 -1.41 4.22
CA ALA A 40 3.97 -1.07 4.49
C ALA A 40 3.69 -1.04 6.00
N PRO A 41 2.59 -0.40 6.46
CA PRO A 41 2.16 -0.53 7.84
C PRO A 41 1.82 -1.99 8.16
N ALA A 42 2.06 -2.43 9.39
CA ALA A 42 1.73 -3.79 9.84
C ALA A 42 0.23 -4.14 9.76
N LEU A 43 -0.62 -3.13 9.50
CA LEU A 43 -2.04 -3.30 9.25
C LEU A 43 -2.35 -3.77 7.81
N MET A 44 -1.50 -3.46 6.83
CA MET A 44 -1.71 -3.76 5.40
C MET A 44 -2.17 -5.20 5.11
N PRO A 45 -1.62 -6.25 5.76
CA PRO A 45 -2.10 -7.61 5.54
C PRO A 45 -3.57 -7.82 5.92
N PHE A 46 -4.02 -7.18 7.00
CA PHE A 46 -5.42 -7.25 7.43
C PHE A 46 -6.33 -6.53 6.46
N GLU A 47 -5.93 -5.35 5.99
CA GLU A 47 -6.68 -4.57 5.00
C GLU A 47 -6.77 -5.31 3.67
N THR A 48 -5.66 -5.89 3.20
CA THR A 48 -5.62 -6.68 1.97
C THR A 48 -6.57 -7.86 2.04
N VAL A 49 -6.46 -8.71 3.07
CA VAL A 49 -7.35 -9.89 3.20
C VAL A 49 -8.81 -9.46 3.37
N ASN A 50 -9.07 -8.36 4.07
CA ASN A 50 -10.42 -7.80 4.22
C ASN A 50 -10.98 -7.31 2.87
N ALA A 51 -10.19 -6.60 2.08
CA ALA A 51 -10.57 -6.13 0.75
C ALA A 51 -10.84 -7.32 -0.20
N LEU A 52 -10.00 -8.36 -0.18
CA LEU A 52 -10.24 -9.58 -0.95
C LEU A 52 -11.55 -10.24 -0.55
N LYS A 53 -11.82 -10.40 0.75
CA LYS A 53 -13.07 -10.99 1.25
C LYS A 53 -14.32 -10.26 0.74
N TYR A 54 -14.29 -8.93 0.71
CA TYR A 54 -15.43 -8.11 0.28
C TYR A 54 -15.43 -7.75 -1.21
N SER A 55 -14.42 -8.18 -1.98
CA SER A 55 -14.35 -7.98 -3.43
C SER A 55 -15.39 -8.75 -4.23
N GLY A 56 -15.98 -9.80 -3.64
CA GLY A 56 -16.83 -10.76 -4.36
C GLY A 56 -16.07 -11.79 -5.19
N HIS A 57 -14.73 -11.76 -5.20
CA HIS A 57 -13.88 -12.70 -5.96
C HIS A 57 -13.18 -13.76 -5.10
N TYR A 58 -13.07 -13.53 -3.78
CA TYR A 58 -12.37 -14.42 -2.83
C TYR A 58 -13.28 -14.84 -1.69
N GLU A 59 -13.51 -16.15 -1.57
CA GLU A 59 -14.29 -16.77 -0.49
C GLU A 59 -13.75 -18.17 -0.16
N GLY A 60 -14.09 -18.67 1.04
CA GLY A 60 -13.71 -20.02 1.50
C GLY A 60 -12.20 -20.28 1.38
N GLU A 61 -11.85 -21.44 0.80
CA GLU A 61 -10.48 -21.89 0.60
C GLU A 61 -9.63 -20.89 -0.20
N ARG A 62 -10.21 -20.20 -1.18
CA ARG A 62 -9.47 -19.22 -2.00
C ARG A 62 -9.00 -18.01 -1.18
N LEU A 63 -9.83 -17.53 -0.25
CA LEU A 63 -9.43 -16.49 0.71
C LEU A 63 -8.41 -17.04 1.72
N GLU A 64 -8.64 -18.29 2.14
CA GLU A 64 -7.70 -19.22 2.80
C GLU A 64 -6.26 -19.06 2.28
N GLU A 65 -6.11 -19.43 1.01
CA GLU A 65 -4.85 -19.45 0.28
C GLU A 65 -4.25 -18.06 0.10
N ALA A 66 -5.05 -17.05 -0.27
CA ALA A 66 -4.56 -15.69 -0.41
C ALA A 66 -3.96 -15.13 0.89
N SER A 67 -4.58 -15.44 2.04
CA SER A 67 -4.06 -15.04 3.35
C SER A 67 -2.73 -15.69 3.71
N LYS A 68 -2.49 -16.92 3.21
CA LYS A 68 -1.25 -17.68 3.42
C LYS A 68 -0.13 -17.24 2.46
N SER A 69 -0.47 -16.88 1.22
CA SER A 69 0.50 -16.41 0.23
C SER A 69 0.99 -14.99 0.48
N LEU A 70 0.17 -14.14 1.11
CA LEU A 70 0.50 -12.73 1.28
C LEU A 70 1.82 -12.48 2.04
N PRO A 71 2.10 -13.14 3.17
CA PRO A 71 3.40 -13.00 3.85
C PRO A 71 4.60 -13.53 3.05
N GLU A 72 4.39 -14.42 2.08
CA GLU A 72 5.45 -15.01 1.27
C GLU A 72 6.10 -13.98 0.33
N TYR A 73 5.44 -12.84 0.08
CA TYR A 73 6.05 -11.73 -0.66
C TYR A 73 7.20 -11.07 0.08
N GLY A 74 7.27 -11.16 1.42
CA GLY A 74 8.39 -10.59 2.18
C GLY A 74 8.40 -9.06 2.33
N ILE A 75 7.24 -8.40 2.18
CA ILE A 75 7.10 -6.95 2.40
C ILE A 75 7.48 -6.61 3.85
N ASP A 76 8.27 -5.57 4.04
CA ASP A 76 8.68 -5.08 5.37
C ASP A 76 7.51 -4.39 6.07
N LEU A 77 6.98 -5.05 7.10
CA LEU A 77 5.84 -4.57 7.88
C LEU A 77 6.29 -3.75 9.08
N VAL A 78 5.93 -2.46 9.08
CA VAL A 78 6.30 -1.51 10.12
C VAL A 78 5.22 -1.45 11.21
N PRO A 79 5.54 -1.74 12.48
CA PRO A 79 4.57 -1.64 13.57
C PRO A 79 4.22 -0.17 13.85
N PHE A 80 3.02 0.05 14.41
CA PHE A 80 2.43 1.39 14.59
C PHE A 80 3.35 2.38 15.33
N ASP A 81 4.07 1.92 16.36
CA ASP A 81 5.00 2.74 17.15
C ASP A 81 6.24 3.21 16.36
N LYS A 82 6.46 2.66 15.15
CA LYS A 82 7.54 3.03 14.23
C LYS A 82 7.04 3.69 12.95
N THR A 83 5.72 3.85 12.78
CA THR A 83 5.10 4.44 11.58
C THR A 83 5.25 5.97 11.54
N GLY A 84 5.58 6.62 12.64
CA GLY A 84 5.81 8.08 12.72
C GLY A 84 4.56 8.87 13.11
N SER A 85 4.44 10.08 12.55
CA SER A 85 3.44 11.10 12.91
C SER A 85 2.02 10.82 12.39
N VAL A 86 1.54 9.57 12.44
CA VAL A 86 0.25 9.15 11.85
C VAL A 86 -0.93 10.04 12.27
N ALA A 87 -1.07 10.31 13.57
CA ALA A 87 -2.18 11.11 14.10
C ALA A 87 -2.09 12.60 13.73
N GLU A 88 -0.88 13.13 13.56
CA GLU A 88 -0.65 14.51 13.12
C GLU A 88 -1.07 14.65 11.66
N ILE A 89 -0.56 13.79 10.78
CA ILE A 89 -0.88 13.77 9.36
C ILE A 89 -2.38 13.57 9.12
N ALA A 90 -3.02 12.66 9.87
CA ALA A 90 -4.46 12.45 9.76
C ALA A 90 -5.27 13.71 10.11
N ASN A 91 -4.83 14.52 11.09
CA ASN A 91 -5.50 15.77 11.43
C ASN A 91 -5.20 16.88 10.42
N ASP A 92 -3.97 16.95 9.90
CA ASP A 92 -3.55 17.97 8.94
C ASP A 92 -4.28 17.83 7.61
N LEU A 93 -4.50 16.59 7.15
CA LEU A 93 -5.13 16.27 5.87
C LEU A 93 -6.63 15.92 5.99
N ASP A 94 -7.18 15.80 7.21
CA ASP A 94 -8.55 15.31 7.47
C ASP A 94 -8.85 13.92 6.84
N ILE A 95 -7.85 13.03 6.84
CA ILE A 95 -7.95 11.66 6.30
C ILE A 95 -8.03 10.59 7.40
N THR A 96 -8.34 9.36 7.02
CA THR A 96 -8.37 8.27 7.99
C THR A 96 -6.97 7.95 8.53
N ILE A 97 -6.89 7.43 9.77
CA ILE A 97 -5.62 6.97 10.37
C ILE A 97 -4.96 5.87 9.52
N TYR A 98 -5.75 5.11 8.76
CA TYR A 98 -5.24 4.07 7.89
C TYR A 98 -4.48 4.65 6.70
N ASP A 99 -5.08 5.62 6.01
CA ASP A 99 -4.44 6.31 4.89
C ASP A 99 -3.21 7.10 5.37
N ALA A 100 -3.34 7.82 6.49
CA ALA A 100 -2.25 8.56 7.11
C ALA A 100 -1.06 7.66 7.49
N ALA A 101 -1.28 6.36 7.78
CA ALA A 101 -0.19 5.45 8.08
C ALA A 101 0.74 5.22 6.88
N TYR A 102 0.20 5.17 5.66
CA TYR A 102 1.00 5.03 4.45
C TYR A 102 1.78 6.32 4.14
N ILE A 103 1.13 7.48 4.29
CA ILE A 103 1.77 8.79 4.10
C ILE A 103 2.86 9.03 5.16
N ALA A 104 2.63 8.66 6.41
CA ALA A 104 3.63 8.77 7.48
C ALA A 104 4.87 7.90 7.20
N LEU A 105 4.69 6.70 6.65
CA LEU A 105 5.83 5.89 6.22
C LEU A 105 6.57 6.52 5.06
N ALA A 106 5.85 7.06 4.06
CA ALA A 106 6.48 7.72 2.92
C ALA A 106 7.35 8.90 3.39
N GLN A 107 6.82 9.71 4.32
CA GLN A 107 7.56 10.79 4.96
C GLN A 107 8.79 10.29 5.75
N ASN A 108 8.63 9.26 6.58
CA ASN A 108 9.72 8.75 7.42
C ASN A 108 10.86 8.11 6.63
N TYR A 109 10.54 7.45 5.53
CA TYR A 109 11.51 6.77 4.66
C TYR A 109 12.02 7.70 3.55
N ASP A 110 11.60 8.97 3.51
CA ASP A 110 11.95 9.94 2.47
C ASP A 110 11.72 9.38 1.05
N THR A 111 10.54 8.77 0.87
CA THR A 111 10.15 8.06 -0.35
C THR A 111 8.67 8.28 -0.66
N LYS A 112 8.15 7.57 -1.67
CA LYS A 112 6.77 7.66 -2.13
C LYS A 112 5.95 6.42 -1.75
N ALA A 113 4.67 6.66 -1.50
CA ALA A 113 3.64 5.63 -1.45
C ALA A 113 2.97 5.47 -2.82
N TYR A 114 2.96 4.25 -3.36
CA TYR A 114 2.10 3.93 -4.49
C TYR A 114 0.73 3.48 -3.99
N THR A 115 -0.31 4.19 -4.43
CA THR A 115 -1.72 3.91 -4.14
C THR A 115 -2.55 3.81 -5.42
N ALA A 116 -3.66 3.09 -5.36
CA ALA A 116 -4.72 3.12 -6.37
C ALA A 116 -5.97 3.86 -5.88
N ASP A 117 -5.93 4.48 -4.70
CA ASP A 117 -6.98 5.35 -4.18
C ASP A 117 -6.77 6.77 -4.67
N ARG A 118 -7.67 7.25 -5.54
CA ARG A 118 -7.63 8.62 -6.04
C ARG A 118 -8.12 9.63 -5.02
N ASN A 119 -9.02 9.24 -4.13
CA ASN A 119 -9.53 10.15 -3.10
C ASN A 119 -8.39 10.50 -2.15
N LEU A 120 -7.57 9.52 -1.74
CA LEU A 120 -6.38 9.77 -0.94
C LEU A 120 -5.46 10.81 -1.61
N LEU A 121 -5.22 10.68 -2.92
CA LEU A 121 -4.38 11.64 -3.65
C LEU A 121 -5.02 13.03 -3.76
N ASP A 122 -6.34 13.11 -3.92
CA ASP A 122 -7.08 14.37 -3.98
C ASP A 122 -7.10 15.08 -2.60
N ASP A 123 -6.97 14.32 -1.50
CA ASP A 123 -6.91 14.83 -0.13
C ASP A 123 -5.48 15.28 0.29
N LEU A 124 -4.44 14.96 -0.49
CA LEU A 124 -3.08 15.45 -0.21
C LEU A 124 -2.96 16.94 -0.51
N ASP A 125 -2.27 17.67 0.37
CA ASP A 125 -1.96 19.09 0.19
C ASP A 125 -0.59 19.45 0.82
N GLY A 126 -0.09 20.64 0.51
CA GLY A 126 1.14 21.19 1.07
C GLY A 126 2.34 20.28 0.84
N ASP A 127 3.09 20.03 1.92
CA ASP A 127 4.30 19.21 1.93
C ASP A 127 4.00 17.70 1.72
N TYR A 128 2.74 17.28 1.80
CA TYR A 128 2.34 15.88 1.64
C TYR A 128 2.11 15.49 0.17
N ASN A 129 1.96 16.46 -0.74
CA ASN A 129 1.65 16.23 -2.16
C ASN A 129 2.64 15.31 -2.90
N GLU A 130 3.90 15.33 -2.50
CA GLU A 130 4.95 14.56 -3.18
C GLU A 130 5.14 13.16 -2.56
N LEU A 131 4.43 12.84 -1.48
CA LEU A 131 4.60 11.60 -0.72
C LEU A 131 3.81 10.42 -1.27
N ALA A 132 2.89 10.64 -2.22
CA ALA A 132 2.20 9.53 -2.88
C ALA A 132 2.01 9.76 -4.37
N GLU A 133 1.96 8.66 -5.10
CA GLU A 133 1.63 8.64 -6.52
C GLU A 133 0.59 7.56 -6.82
N HIS A 134 -0.22 7.82 -7.83
CA HIS A 134 -1.13 6.81 -8.33
C HIS A 134 -0.34 5.71 -9.04
N ILE A 135 -0.66 4.44 -8.79
CA ILE A 135 -0.03 3.27 -9.44
C ILE A 135 -0.11 3.29 -10.97
N GLU A 136 -0.91 4.17 -11.57
CA GLU A 136 -1.01 4.28 -13.02
C GLU A 136 0.22 4.93 -13.66
N THR A 137 1.02 5.64 -12.85
CA THR A 137 2.27 6.28 -13.29
C THR A 137 3.44 5.30 -13.31
N TYR A 138 3.31 4.13 -12.69
CA TYR A 138 4.35 3.11 -12.63
C TYR A 138 4.40 2.34 -13.96
N SER A 139 5.54 2.42 -14.66
CA SER A 139 5.76 1.86 -16.01
C SER A 139 7.01 1.01 -16.10
#